data_AF-A0A9R1X7P4-F1
#
_entry.id   AF-A0A9R1X7P4-F1
#
_cell.length_a   1.000
_cell.length_b   1.000
_cell.length_c   1.000
_cell.angle_alpha   90.00
_cell.angle_beta   90.00
_cell.angle_gamma   90.00
#
_symmetry.space_group_name_H-M   'P 1'
#
loop_
_entity.id
_entity.type
_entity.pdbx_description
1 polymer ?
#
loop_
_entity_poly.entity_id
_entity_poly.type
_entity_poly.pdbx_seq_one_letter_code
_entity_poly.pdbx_strand_id
1 'polypeptide(L)'
;MVDISFNQLGGLCTLCFLEEVDNLINHNHLFKRSIILIKAWCYYESRILGAHHGLISTYALETLVLYIFHVFNNSFVGPLKFVSNFDWENFCVNLWGPVPVSSLPDVTAEPPRKDSGELLLNKVFLDACSSLYAVFPGGQDNQGQTFVSKHFNVIDPLRVSNNLGRSVSKGIFFKFILSS
;
A
#
# COMPACT_ATOMS: atom_id res chain seq x y z
N MET A 1 3.13 21.84 -9.73
CA MET A 1 1.66 21.84 -9.92
C MET A 1 1.04 21.78 -8.54
N VAL A 2 0.08 22.64 -8.23
CA VAL A 2 -0.71 22.61 -6.98
C VAL A 2 -2.11 22.19 -7.38
N ASP A 3 -2.65 21.16 -6.72
CA ASP A 3 -4.03 20.71 -6.90
C ASP A 3 -4.89 21.26 -5.75
N ILE A 4 -6.01 21.90 -6.07
CA ILE A 4 -6.96 22.45 -5.09
C ILE A 4 -8.29 21.75 -5.33
N SER A 5 -8.74 20.99 -4.33
CA SER A 5 -10.00 20.26 -4.36
C SER A 5 -10.83 20.58 -3.11
N PHE A 6 -12.14 20.36 -3.20
CA PHE A 6 -13.08 20.60 -2.10
C PHE A 6 -13.55 19.26 -1.51
N ASN A 7 -13.53 19.16 -0.18
CA ASN A 7 -14.03 17.99 0.56
C ASN A 7 -13.34 16.65 0.20
N GLN A 8 -12.06 16.69 -0.16
CA GLN A 8 -11.25 15.50 -0.49
C GLN A 8 -10.74 14.79 0.79
N LEU A 9 -11.66 14.40 1.67
CA LEU A 9 -11.34 13.84 3.00
C LEU A 9 -10.46 12.58 2.93
N GLY A 10 -10.62 11.74 1.90
CA GLY A 10 -9.80 10.53 1.74
C GLY A 10 -8.30 10.81 1.65
N GLY A 11 -7.90 11.93 1.02
CA GLY A 11 -6.50 12.33 0.96
C GLY A 11 -5.96 12.77 2.33
N LEU A 12 -6.78 13.50 3.10
CA LEU A 12 -6.43 13.91 4.47
C LEU A 12 -6.33 12.72 5.41
N CYS A 13 -7.28 11.79 5.35
CA CYS A 13 -7.25 10.57 6.16
C CYS A 13 -6.03 9.69 5.84
N THR A 14 -5.68 9.57 4.56
CA THR A 14 -4.44 8.88 4.15
C THR A 14 -3.21 9.56 4.72
N LEU A 15 -3.14 10.89 4.68
CA LEU A 15 -2.03 11.66 5.24
C LEU A 15 -1.92 11.43 6.76
N CYS A 16 -3.02 11.58 7.50
CA CYS A 16 -3.04 11.37 8.94
C CYS A 16 -2.66 9.94 9.33
N PHE A 17 -3.15 8.94 8.58
CA PHE A 17 -2.78 7.54 8.79
C PHE A 17 -1.26 7.32 8.63
N LEU A 18 -0.65 7.83 7.57
CA LEU A 18 0.79 7.71 7.34
C LEU A 18 1.61 8.49 8.38
N GLU A 19 1.07 9.60 8.90
CA GLU A 19 1.67 10.38 9.98
C GLU A 19 1.70 9.60 11.30
N GLU A 20 0.59 8.97 11.69
CA GLU A 20 0.52 8.12 12.89
C GLU A 20 1.51 6.95 12.81
N VAL A 21 1.63 6.32 11.63
CA VAL A 21 2.60 5.24 11.39
C VAL A 21 4.04 5.75 11.58
N ASP A 22 4.39 6.91 11.02
CA ASP A 22 5.74 7.48 11.17
C ASP A 22 6.05 7.82 12.64
N ASN A 23 5.06 8.37 13.36
CA ASN A 23 5.16 8.67 14.79
C ASN A 23 5.30 7.40 15.63
N LEU A 24 4.61 6.31 15.27
CA LEU A 24 4.76 5.01 15.93
C LEU A 24 6.16 4.41 15.71
N ILE A 25 6.69 4.51 14.48
CA ILE A 25 8.04 4.04 14.16
C ILE A 25 9.08 4.85 14.95
N ASN A 26 8.87 6.15 15.13
CA ASN A 26 9.68 7.03 15.98
C ASN A 26 11.21 6.94 15.79
N HIS A 27 11.66 6.65 14.57
CA HIS A 27 13.09 6.52 14.23
C HIS A 27 13.57 7.72 13.41
N ASN A 28 13.40 8.95 13.91
CA ASN A 28 13.81 10.17 13.22
C ASN A 28 13.25 10.25 11.78
N HIS A 29 11.94 10.05 11.67
CA HIS A 29 11.19 10.05 10.41
C HIS A 29 11.76 9.07 9.36
N LEU A 30 12.34 7.94 9.79
CA LEU A 30 12.92 6.94 8.89
C LEU A 30 11.91 6.47 7.83
N PHE A 31 10.66 6.29 8.20
CA PHE A 31 9.61 5.87 7.28
C PHE A 31 9.35 6.92 6.20
N LYS A 32 9.10 8.18 6.58
CA LYS A 32 8.96 9.28 5.60
C LYS A 32 10.19 9.46 4.73
N ARG A 33 11.40 9.38 5.30
CA ARG A 33 12.67 9.49 4.56
C ARG A 33 12.83 8.36 3.54
N SER A 34 12.49 7.13 3.91
CA SER A 34 12.45 5.99 2.99
C SER A 34 11.44 6.18 1.86
N ILE A 35 10.23 6.66 2.19
CA ILE A 35 9.22 7.01 1.17
C ILE A 35 9.77 8.05 0.20
N ILE A 36 10.42 9.12 0.68
CA ILE A 36 10.99 10.17 -0.18
C ILE A 36 12.06 9.58 -1.12
N LEU A 37 12.98 8.76 -0.61
CA LEU A 37 14.04 8.15 -1.40
C LEU A 37 13.48 7.22 -2.48
N ILE A 38 12.53 6.36 -2.12
CA ILE A 38 11.91 5.41 -3.05
C ILE A 38 11.08 6.16 -4.09
N LYS A 39 10.32 7.19 -3.68
CA LYS A 39 9.58 8.05 -4.63
C LYS A 39 10.53 8.75 -5.60
N ALA A 40 11.66 9.28 -5.12
CA ALA A 40 12.64 9.92 -5.97
C ALA A 40 13.21 8.93 -7.01
N TRP A 41 13.57 7.72 -6.60
CA TRP A 41 14.04 6.69 -7.53
C TRP A 41 12.95 6.28 -8.53
N CYS A 42 11.74 5.97 -8.07
CA CYS A 42 10.64 5.56 -8.94
C CYS A 42 10.23 6.67 -9.94
N TYR A 43 10.38 7.94 -9.56
CA TYR A 43 10.03 9.08 -10.40
C TYR A 43 11.15 9.43 -11.39
N TYR A 44 12.37 9.64 -10.92
CA TYR A 44 13.48 10.15 -11.72
C TYR A 44 14.19 9.04 -12.52
N GLU A 45 14.45 7.90 -11.88
CA GLU A 45 15.19 6.80 -12.50
C GLU A 45 14.24 5.89 -13.30
N SER A 46 13.25 5.30 -12.61
CA SER A 46 12.42 4.24 -13.20
C SER A 46 11.23 4.77 -14.01
N ARG A 47 10.81 6.02 -13.80
CA ARG A 47 9.64 6.65 -14.44
C ARG A 47 8.35 5.80 -14.34
N ILE A 48 8.07 5.28 -13.15
CA ILE A 48 6.93 4.37 -12.87
C ILE A 48 5.87 4.96 -11.93
N LEU A 49 5.96 6.24 -11.55
CA LEU A 49 4.99 6.92 -10.69
C LEU A 49 4.08 7.86 -11.48
N GLY A 50 2.76 7.78 -11.23
CA GLY A 50 1.75 8.67 -11.82
C GLY A 50 0.49 7.93 -12.31
N ALA A 51 -0.48 7.76 -11.42
CA ALA A 51 -1.71 6.99 -11.70
C ALA A 51 -2.50 7.47 -12.93
N HIS A 52 -2.54 8.79 -13.18
CA HIS A 52 -3.21 9.38 -14.36
C HIS A 52 -2.63 8.90 -15.69
N HIS A 53 -1.39 8.42 -15.70
CA HIS A 53 -0.70 7.88 -16.89
C HIS A 53 -0.66 6.34 -16.90
N GLY A 54 -1.50 5.67 -16.10
CA GLY A 54 -1.50 4.21 -15.98
C GLY A 54 -0.27 3.65 -15.24
N LEU A 55 0.44 4.49 -14.49
CA LEU A 55 1.58 4.12 -13.68
C LEU A 55 1.16 3.82 -12.22
N ILE A 56 2.14 3.50 -11.35
CA ILE A 56 1.90 3.24 -9.94
C ILE A 56 1.47 4.55 -9.26
N SER A 57 0.40 4.50 -8.46
CA SER A 57 -0.04 5.65 -7.68
C SER A 57 0.91 5.88 -6.50
N THR A 58 1.05 7.15 -6.08
CA THR A 58 1.89 7.50 -4.94
C THR A 58 1.47 6.74 -3.68
N TYR A 59 0.15 6.63 -3.47
CA TYR A 59 -0.39 5.94 -2.31
C TYR A 59 -0.16 4.42 -2.36
N ALA A 60 -0.21 3.78 -3.54
CA ALA A 60 0.12 2.37 -3.67
C ALA A 60 1.60 2.11 -3.31
N LEU A 61 2.51 2.98 -3.76
CA LEU A 61 3.93 2.90 -3.40
C LEU A 61 4.15 3.10 -1.90
N GLU A 62 3.51 4.11 -1.30
CA GLU A 62 3.61 4.41 0.13
C GLU A 62 3.08 3.24 0.98
N THR A 63 1.96 2.63 0.58
CA THR A 63 1.37 1.46 1.23
C THR A 63 2.28 0.23 1.13
N LEU A 64 2.95 0.04 0.00
CA LEU A 64 3.92 -1.03 -0.18
C LEU A 64 5.14 -0.84 0.73
N VAL A 65 5.68 0.38 0.81
CA VAL A 65 6.77 0.71 1.74
C VAL A 65 6.33 0.47 3.18
N LEU A 66 5.11 0.86 3.54
CA LEU A 66 4.52 0.57 4.85
C LEU A 66 4.47 -0.93 5.13
N TYR A 67 3.99 -1.74 4.19
CA TYR A 67 3.97 -3.20 4.35
C TYR A 67 5.37 -3.76 4.63
N ILE A 68 6.39 -3.26 3.94
CA ILE A 68 7.78 -3.70 4.15
C ILE A 68 8.27 -3.33 5.55
N PHE A 69 8.04 -2.10 6.01
CA PHE A 69 8.35 -1.71 7.38
C PHE A 69 7.59 -2.57 8.39
N HIS A 70 6.33 -2.84 8.11
CA HIS A 70 5.43 -3.62 8.94
C HIS A 70 5.93 -5.06 9.15
N VAL A 71 6.34 -5.72 8.06
CA VAL A 71 6.75 -7.12 8.07
C VAL A 71 8.21 -7.30 8.46
N PHE A 72 9.12 -6.49 7.92
CA PHE A 72 10.55 -6.73 8.04
C PHE A 72 11.22 -5.98 9.19
N ASN A 73 10.52 -5.07 9.89
CA ASN A 73 10.93 -4.45 11.15
C ASN A 73 12.45 -4.15 11.26
N ASN A 74 12.98 -3.29 10.39
CA ASN A 74 14.40 -2.91 10.28
C ASN A 74 15.39 -3.97 9.75
N SER A 75 14.93 -5.14 9.30
CA SER A 75 15.76 -6.08 8.54
C SER A 75 16.07 -5.53 7.15
N PHE A 76 17.34 -5.63 6.73
CA PHE A 76 17.89 -5.12 5.46
C PHE A 76 17.41 -5.87 4.20
N VAL A 77 16.22 -6.50 4.23
CA VAL A 77 15.55 -6.90 3.00
C VAL A 77 15.01 -5.62 2.36
N GLY A 78 15.79 -5.08 1.42
CA GLY A 78 15.45 -3.84 0.74
C GLY A 78 14.03 -3.91 0.12
N PRO A 79 13.29 -2.79 0.09
CA PRO A 79 11.94 -2.70 -0.48
C PRO A 79 11.81 -3.32 -1.87
N LEU A 80 12.82 -3.11 -2.71
CA LEU A 80 12.87 -3.63 -4.08
C LEU A 80 13.01 -5.16 -4.11
N LYS A 81 13.80 -5.73 -3.20
CA LYS A 81 13.95 -7.19 -3.08
C LYS A 81 12.63 -7.86 -2.69
N PHE A 82 11.80 -7.23 -1.86
CA PHE A 82 10.46 -7.75 -1.57
C PHE A 82 9.60 -7.77 -2.84
N VAL A 83 9.57 -6.67 -3.59
CA VAL A 83 8.78 -6.53 -4.82
C VAL A 83 9.09 -7.63 -5.83
N SER A 84 10.37 -7.95 -6.05
CA SER A 84 10.79 -8.97 -7.02
C SER A 84 10.51 -10.41 -6.58
N ASN A 85 10.35 -10.67 -5.28
CA ASN A 85 10.16 -12.03 -4.73
C ASN A 85 8.72 -12.34 -4.29
N PHE A 86 7.85 -11.33 -4.25
CA PHE A 86 6.45 -11.54 -3.89
C PHE A 86 5.67 -12.23 -5.02
N ASP A 87 4.80 -13.18 -4.67
CA ASP A 87 3.95 -13.89 -5.62
C ASP A 87 2.72 -13.05 -5.99
N TRP A 88 2.93 -12.10 -6.90
CA TRP A 88 1.88 -11.20 -7.39
C TRP A 88 0.79 -11.89 -8.23
N GLU A 89 1.07 -13.10 -8.74
CA GLU A 89 0.09 -13.84 -9.55
C GLU A 89 -1.01 -14.44 -8.67
N ASN A 90 -0.62 -14.97 -7.50
CA ASN A 90 -1.55 -15.65 -6.60
C ASN A 90 -1.96 -14.80 -5.40
N PHE A 91 -1.25 -13.72 -5.06
CA PHE A 91 -1.52 -12.94 -3.85
C PHE A 91 -1.66 -11.44 -4.08
N CYS A 92 -2.45 -10.82 -3.20
CA CYS A 92 -2.54 -9.38 -3.02
C CYS A 92 -1.79 -8.98 -1.74
N VAL A 93 -1.16 -7.80 -1.75
CA VAL A 93 -0.54 -7.22 -0.55
C VAL A 93 -1.62 -6.55 0.30
N ASN A 94 -1.70 -6.89 1.59
CA ASN A 94 -2.50 -6.16 2.58
C ASN A 94 -1.73 -6.07 3.92
N LEU A 95 -2.10 -5.16 4.83
CA LEU A 95 -1.36 -5.00 6.11
C LEU A 95 -1.58 -6.14 7.12
N TRP A 96 -2.64 -6.92 6.98
CA TRP A 96 -2.87 -8.16 7.74
C TRP A 96 -2.06 -9.35 7.21
N GLY A 97 -1.47 -9.23 6.01
CA GLY A 97 -0.64 -10.21 5.31
C GLY A 97 -1.08 -10.50 3.85
N PRO A 98 -0.46 -11.46 3.17
CA PRO A 98 -0.80 -11.82 1.80
C PRO A 98 -2.22 -12.37 1.70
N VAL A 99 -3.02 -11.90 0.74
CA VAL A 99 -4.38 -12.41 0.46
C VAL A 99 -4.39 -13.21 -0.82
N PRO A 100 -4.74 -14.50 -0.80
CA PRO A 100 -4.91 -15.27 -2.03
C PRO A 100 -5.93 -14.60 -2.95
N VAL A 101 -5.61 -14.42 -4.23
CA VAL A 101 -6.55 -13.88 -5.23
C VAL A 101 -7.81 -14.75 -5.30
N SER A 102 -7.69 -16.06 -5.05
CA SER A 102 -8.79 -17.01 -4.99
C SER A 102 -9.74 -16.83 -3.81
N SER A 103 -9.36 -16.10 -2.75
CA SER A 103 -10.23 -15.83 -1.59
C SER A 103 -11.01 -14.52 -1.71
N LEU A 104 -10.80 -13.76 -2.79
CA LEU A 104 -11.57 -12.55 -3.05
C LEU A 104 -13.04 -12.90 -3.37
N PRO A 105 -14.03 -12.14 -2.86
CA PRO A 105 -13.92 -10.84 -2.19
C PRO A 105 -13.84 -10.89 -0.65
N ASP A 106 -13.71 -12.06 -0.03
CA ASP A 106 -13.78 -12.21 1.44
C ASP A 106 -12.52 -11.68 2.17
N VAL A 107 -11.45 -11.36 1.43
CA VAL A 107 -10.17 -10.76 1.90
C VAL A 107 -9.60 -11.48 3.13
N THR A 108 -9.49 -12.80 3.04
CA THR A 108 -8.88 -13.60 4.12
C THR A 108 -7.36 -13.60 3.95
N ALA A 109 -6.64 -12.96 4.88
CA ALA A 109 -5.19 -12.82 4.84
C ALA A 109 -4.48 -14.02 5.49
N GLU A 110 -3.39 -14.46 4.87
CA GLU A 110 -2.40 -15.32 5.50
C GLU A 110 -1.49 -14.50 6.43
N PRO A 111 -0.88 -15.10 7.46
CA PRO A 111 0.07 -14.40 8.31
C PRO A 111 1.22 -13.76 7.49
N PRO A 112 1.61 -12.49 7.75
CA PRO A 112 2.67 -11.82 6.98
C PRO A 112 4.05 -12.48 7.10
N ARG A 113 4.23 -13.28 8.14
CA ARG A 113 5.48 -13.96 8.50
C ARG A 113 5.21 -15.39 8.92
N LYS A 114 6.09 -16.30 8.51
CA LYS A 114 6.06 -17.73 8.91
C LYS A 114 6.87 -18.02 10.17
N ASP A 115 7.81 -17.15 10.51
CA ASP A 115 8.80 -17.32 11.59
C ASP A 115 8.33 -16.78 12.94
N SER A 116 7.03 -16.48 13.10
CA SER A 116 6.43 -15.91 14.32
C SER A 116 7.10 -14.64 14.83
N GLY A 117 7.90 -13.96 14.00
CA GLY A 117 8.56 -12.71 14.36
C GLY A 117 7.55 -11.58 14.62
N GLU A 118 7.92 -10.65 15.49
CA GLU A 118 7.08 -9.50 15.81
C GLU A 118 6.91 -8.58 14.59
N LEU A 119 5.66 -8.16 14.37
CA LEU A 119 5.29 -7.16 13.39
C LEU A 119 5.33 -5.78 14.03
N LEU A 120 5.68 -4.76 13.23
CA LEU A 120 5.74 -3.38 13.72
C LEU A 120 4.35 -2.85 14.16
N LEU A 121 3.31 -3.16 13.38
CA LEU A 121 1.94 -2.69 13.66
C LEU A 121 1.18 -3.84 14.30
N ASN A 122 0.66 -3.62 15.52
CA ASN A 122 -0.19 -4.61 16.16
C ASN A 122 -1.65 -4.48 15.66
N LYS A 123 -2.44 -5.52 15.94
CA LYS A 123 -3.87 -5.55 15.56
C LYS A 123 -4.65 -4.36 16.09
N VAL A 124 -4.43 -3.96 17.35
CA VAL A 124 -5.13 -2.84 17.99
C VAL A 124 -4.88 -1.53 17.24
N PHE A 125 -3.64 -1.28 16.83
CA PHE A 125 -3.27 -0.10 16.06
C PHE A 125 -3.93 -0.09 14.68
N LEU A 126 -3.90 -1.22 13.96
CA LEU A 126 -4.54 -1.35 12.65
C LEU A 126 -6.06 -1.16 12.73
N ASP A 127 -6.71 -1.76 13.71
CA ASP A 127 -8.16 -1.62 13.95
C ASP A 127 -8.52 -0.16 14.29
N ALA A 128 -7.73 0.51 15.14
CA ALA A 128 -7.93 1.92 15.47
C ALA A 128 -7.75 2.84 14.25
N CYS A 129 -6.71 2.64 13.45
CA CYS A 129 -6.49 3.39 12.23
C CYS A 129 -7.60 3.18 11.21
N SER A 130 -8.06 1.94 11.03
CA SER A 130 -9.19 1.63 10.15
C SER A 130 -10.44 2.37 10.61
N SER A 131 -10.75 2.36 11.90
CA SER A 131 -11.91 3.08 12.46
C SER A 131 -11.83 4.61 12.29
N LEU A 132 -10.65 5.20 12.52
CA LEU A 132 -10.45 6.65 12.49
C LEU A 132 -10.33 7.23 11.08
N TYR A 133 -9.70 6.49 10.16
CA TYR A 133 -9.30 7.00 8.85
C TYR A 133 -10.05 6.37 7.68
N ALA A 134 -10.85 5.31 7.89
CA ALA A 134 -11.74 4.82 6.84
C ALA A 134 -12.79 5.88 6.51
N VAL A 135 -12.63 6.54 5.36
CA VAL A 135 -13.63 7.46 4.85
C VAL A 135 -14.69 6.65 4.11
N PHE A 136 -15.84 6.49 4.74
CA PHE A 136 -17.04 6.07 4.02
C PHE A 136 -17.49 7.22 3.13
N PRO A 137 -17.57 7.04 1.80
CA PRO A 137 -18.12 8.09 0.95
C PRO A 137 -19.56 8.36 1.42
N GLY A 138 -19.81 9.58 1.88
CA GLY A 138 -21.16 10.08 2.13
C GLY A 138 -21.88 10.22 0.79
N GLY A 139 -22.54 9.15 0.34
CA GLY A 139 -23.25 9.10 -0.94
C GLY A 139 -23.21 7.70 -1.54
N GLN A 140 -24.31 7.31 -2.20
CA GLN A 140 -24.66 5.97 -2.68
C GLN A 140 -23.68 5.26 -3.65
N ASP A 141 -22.50 5.82 -3.94
CA ASP A 141 -21.68 5.41 -5.09
C ASP A 141 -20.78 4.18 -4.87
N ASN A 142 -20.69 3.63 -3.66
CA ASN A 142 -19.68 2.58 -3.38
C ASN A 142 -20.12 1.41 -2.50
N GLN A 143 -21.39 1.30 -2.12
CA GLN A 143 -21.87 0.18 -1.30
C GLN A 143 -21.86 -1.18 -2.04
N GLY A 144 -21.46 -1.22 -3.32
CA GLY A 144 -21.38 -2.45 -4.13
C GLY A 144 -20.09 -2.63 -4.93
N GLN A 145 -19.05 -1.80 -4.73
CA GLN A 145 -17.78 -2.03 -5.45
C GLN A 145 -17.02 -3.19 -4.81
N THR A 146 -16.89 -4.27 -5.56
CA THR A 146 -16.07 -5.44 -5.20
C THR A 146 -14.61 -5.18 -5.57
N PHE A 147 -13.69 -5.81 -4.84
CA PHE A 147 -12.26 -5.75 -5.18
C PHE A 147 -12.02 -6.40 -6.54
N VAL A 148 -11.40 -5.66 -7.46
CA VAL A 148 -11.02 -6.17 -8.78
C VAL A 148 -9.50 -6.34 -8.84
N SER A 149 -9.06 -7.58 -8.98
CA SER A 149 -7.64 -7.91 -9.16
C SER A 149 -7.15 -7.56 -10.56
N LYS A 150 -5.85 -7.30 -10.66
CA LYS A 150 -5.11 -6.97 -11.88
C LYS A 150 -3.70 -7.57 -11.76
N HIS A 151 -2.69 -6.89 -12.30
CA HIS A 151 -1.29 -7.34 -12.27
C HIS A 151 -0.52 -6.88 -11.03
N PHE A 152 -0.89 -5.72 -10.49
CA PHE A 152 -0.31 -5.16 -9.28
C PHE A 152 -1.45 -4.97 -8.27
N ASN A 153 -1.49 -5.82 -7.26
CA ASN A 153 -2.61 -5.93 -6.33
C ASN A 153 -2.19 -5.52 -4.93
N VAL A 154 -2.54 -4.29 -4.56
CA VAL A 154 -2.32 -3.74 -3.22
C VAL A 154 -3.67 -3.31 -2.68
N ILE A 155 -4.10 -3.96 -1.61
CA ILE A 155 -5.37 -3.68 -0.93
C ILE A 155 -5.20 -2.42 -0.09
N ASP A 156 -6.09 -1.45 -0.29
CA ASP A 156 -6.12 -0.22 0.48
C ASP A 156 -6.46 -0.51 1.96
N PRO A 157 -5.59 -0.14 2.92
CA PRO A 157 -5.81 -0.36 4.34
C PRO A 157 -7.04 0.37 4.90
N LEU A 158 -7.43 1.49 4.29
CA LEU A 158 -8.56 2.31 4.71
C LEU A 158 -9.85 1.97 3.94
N ARG A 159 -9.74 1.18 2.86
CA ARG A 159 -10.88 0.76 2.05
C ARG A 159 -10.62 -0.58 1.36
N VAL A 160 -10.95 -1.68 2.02
CA VAL A 160 -10.63 -3.06 1.57
C VAL A 160 -11.11 -3.44 0.15
N SER A 161 -12.16 -2.79 -0.37
CA SER A 161 -12.62 -3.01 -1.76
C SER A 161 -11.77 -2.31 -2.83
N ASN A 162 -10.87 -1.42 -2.42
CA ASN A 162 -10.10 -0.58 -3.31
C ASN A 162 -8.74 -1.21 -3.61
N ASN A 163 -8.52 -1.59 -4.88
CA ASN A 163 -7.20 -1.96 -5.37
C ASN A 163 -6.41 -0.70 -5.73
N LEU A 164 -5.35 -0.39 -4.97
CA LEU A 164 -4.48 0.77 -5.20
C LEU A 164 -3.67 0.66 -6.51
N GLY A 165 -3.50 -0.57 -7.02
CA GLY A 165 -2.82 -0.87 -8.26
C GLY A 165 -3.71 -0.94 -9.50
N ARG A 166 -5.01 -0.63 -9.39
CA ARG A 166 -5.98 -0.73 -10.50
C ARG A 166 -5.58 0.02 -11.78
N SER A 167 -4.84 1.12 -11.67
CA SER A 167 -4.36 1.92 -12.82
C SER A 167 -3.17 1.29 -13.54
N VAL A 168 -2.41 0.42 -12.87
CA VAL A 168 -1.12 -0.07 -13.36
C VAL A 168 -1.31 -1.00 -14.55
N SER A 169 -0.63 -0.73 -15.66
CA SER A 169 -0.61 -1.62 -16.82
C SER A 169 0.36 -2.78 -16.64
N LYS A 170 0.17 -3.89 -17.38
CA LYS A 170 1.05 -5.06 -17.31
C LYS A 170 2.52 -4.71 -17.59
N GLY A 171 2.76 -3.87 -18.59
CA GLY A 171 4.11 -3.44 -18.97
C GLY A 171 4.81 -2.63 -17.87
N ILE A 172 4.07 -1.75 -17.18
CA ILE A 172 4.63 -0.97 -16.06
C ILE A 172 4.89 -1.85 -14.85
N PHE A 173 4.00 -2.80 -14.56
CA PHE A 173 4.23 -3.79 -13.52
C PHE A 173 5.51 -4.60 -13.79
N PHE A 174 5.69 -5.13 -15.01
CA PHE A 174 6.93 -5.82 -15.38
C PHE A 174 8.16 -4.93 -15.26
N LYS A 175 8.07 -3.66 -15.69
CA LYS A 175 9.18 -2.71 -15.54
C LYS A 175 9.54 -2.51 -14.07
N PHE A 176 8.54 -2.42 -13.19
CA PHE A 176 8.77 -2.29 -11.76
C PHE A 176 9.53 -3.48 -11.20
N ILE A 177 9.09 -4.71 -11.50
CA ILE A 177 9.75 -5.95 -11.08
C ILE A 177 11.19 -6.04 -11.60
N LEU A 178 11.43 -5.75 -12.89
CA LEU A 178 12.77 -5.85 -13.51
C LEU A 178 13.76 -4.80 -13.03
N SER A 179 13.25 -3.68 -12.52
CA SER A 179 14.09 -2.59 -11.99
C SER A 179 14.39 -2.76 -10.50
N SER A 180 13.83 -3.80 -9.86
CA SER A 180 13.83 -4.03 -8.41
C SER A 180 14.81 -5.12 -7.97
#